data_AF-A0A7Y5LC62-F1
#
_entry.id   AF-A0A7Y5LC62-F1
#
_cell.length_a   1.000
_cell.length_b   1.000
_cell.length_c   1.000
_cell.angle_alpha   90.00
_cell.angle_beta   90.00
_cell.angle_gamma   90.00
#
_symmetry.space_group_name_H-M   'P 1'
#
loop_
_entity.id
_entity.type
_entity.pdbx_description
1 polymer ?
#
loop_
_entity_poly.entity_id
_entity_poly.type
_entity_poly.pdbx_seq_one_letter_code
_entity_poly.pdbx_strand_id
1 'polypeptide(L)' 'MARPASLVASVVLLLIAVGHLLRIVLQVHISAEGIPVPMWPSVVAVVVFGLLSLWLFRERVS' A
#
# COMPACT_ATOMS: atom_id res chain seq x y z
N MET A 1 -22.60 10.67 -7.78
CA MET A 1 -22.74 10.51 -6.32
C MET A 1 -21.39 10.81 -5.69
N ALA A 2 -21.29 11.81 -4.79
CA ALA A 2 -20.09 11.95 -3.99
C ALA A 2 -19.97 10.69 -3.12
N ARG A 3 -19.07 9.76 -3.49
CA ARG A 3 -18.76 8.56 -2.72
C ARG A 3 -17.53 8.88 -1.87
N PRO A 4 -17.66 9.59 -0.72
CA PRO A 4 -16.50 9.93 0.11
C PRO A 4 -15.75 8.67 0.56
N ALA A 5 -16.45 7.55 0.71
CA ALA A 5 -15.87 6.26 1.04
C ALA A 5 -14.79 5.80 0.04
N SER A 6 -14.96 6.03 -1.27
CA SER A 6 -13.96 5.60 -2.25
C SER A 6 -12.69 6.47 -2.21
N LEU A 7 -12.83 7.76 -1.91
CA LEU A 7 -11.67 8.62 -1.64
C LEU A 7 -10.89 8.13 -0.43
N VAL A 8 -11.58 7.97 0.70
CA VAL A 8 -10.96 7.57 1.96
C VAL A 8 -10.24 6.23 1.76
N ALA A 9 -10.89 5.26 1.13
CA ALA A 9 -10.27 3.99 0.79
C ALA A 9 -9.04 4.16 -0.12
N SER A 10 -9.12 4.96 -1.20
CA SER A 10 -7.97 5.16 -2.11
C SER A 10 -6.76 5.78 -1.39
N VAL A 11 -6.99 6.72 -0.48
CA VAL A 11 -5.94 7.39 0.30
C VAL A 11 -5.34 6.42 1.31
N VAL A 12 -6.16 5.63 2.02
CA VAL A 12 -5.66 4.62 2.96
C VAL A 12 -4.83 3.56 2.24
N LEU A 13 -5.30 3.04 1.10
CA LEU A 13 -4.56 2.09 0.28
C LEU A 13 -3.23 2.67 -0.21
N LEU A 14 -3.23 3.96 -0.60
CA LEU A 14 -2.02 4.66 -1.00
C LEU A 14 -1.01 4.78 0.14
N LEU A 15 -1.46 5.15 1.35
CA LEU A 15 -0.60 5.25 2.53
C LEU A 15 0.03 3.90 2.88
N ILE A 16 -0.74 2.81 2.81
CA ILE A 16 -0.23 1.44 3.02
C ILE A 16 0.84 1.11 1.98
N ALA A 17 0.57 1.37 0.69
CA ALA A 17 1.52 1.14 -0.39
C ALA A 17 2.81 1.95 -0.19
N VAL A 18 2.71 3.22 0.18
CA VAL A 18 3.87 4.08 0.47
C VAL A 18 4.65 3.56 1.67
N GLY A 19 3.99 3.12 2.75
CA GLY A 19 4.66 2.53 3.90
C GLY A 19 5.48 1.29 3.54
N HIS A 20 4.92 0.38 2.73
CA HIS A 20 5.66 -0.77 2.23
C HIS A 20 6.78 -0.39 1.26
N LEU A 21 6.58 0.62 0.41
CA LEU A 21 7.59 1.11 -0.51
C LEU A 21 8.78 1.69 0.26
N LEU A 22 8.50 2.52 1.26
CA LEU A 22 9.52 3.07 2.15
C LEU A 22 10.27 1.98 2.89
N ARG A 23 9.56 0.94 3.37
CA ARG A 23 10.17 -0.24 4.00
C ARG A 23 11.19 -0.91 3.07
N ILE A 24 10.88 -1.02 1.77
CA ILE A 24 11.76 -1.63 0.76
C ILE A 24 12.95 -0.71 0.44
N VAL A 25 12.69 0.57 0.17
CA VAL A 25 13.72 1.55 -0.22
C VAL A 25 14.74 1.75 0.90
N LEU A 26 14.28 1.87 2.14
CA LEU A 26 15.14 2.01 3.31
C LEU A 26 15.71 0.67 3.81
N GLN A 27 15.36 -0.45 3.15
CA GLN A 27 15.73 -1.81 3.55
C GLN A 27 15.53 -2.06 5.05
N VAL A 28 14.36 -1.67 5.58
CA VAL A 28 14.04 -1.82 7.01
C VAL A 28 13.82 -3.29 7.31
N HIS A 29 14.84 -3.89 7.90
CA HIS A 29 14.79 -5.26 8.42
C HIS A 29 14.00 -5.26 9.72
N ILE A 30 12.86 -5.95 9.69
CA ILE A 30 12.00 -6.14 10.85
C ILE A 30 12.12 -7.60 11.25
N SER A 31 12.42 -7.85 12.52
CA SER A 31 12.45 -9.19 13.10
C SER A 31 11.28 -9.33 14.05
N ALA A 32 10.51 -10.40 13.93
CA ALA A 32 9.43 -10.74 14.86
C ALA A 32 9.87 -11.96 15.67
N GLU A 33 9.96 -11.84 17.00
CA GLU A 33 10.42 -12.94 17.88
C GLU A 33 11.78 -13.54 17.43
N GLY A 34 12.69 -12.69 16.92
CA GLY A 34 13.99 -13.13 16.40
C GLY A 34 13.96 -13.75 14.99
N ILE A 35 12.79 -13.94 14.39
CA ILE A 35 12.64 -14.43 13.02
C ILE A 35 12.65 -13.23 12.06
N PRO A 36 13.59 -13.17 11.09
CA PRO A 36 13.62 -12.09 10.12
C PRO A 36 12.40 -12.16 9.20
N VAL A 37 11.63 -11.06 9.13
CA VAL A 37 10.46 -10.98 8.26
C VAL A 37 10.94 -10.75 6.82
N PRO A 38 10.61 -11.64 5.86
CA PRO A 38 11.04 -11.49 4.49
C PRO A 38 10.57 -10.16 3.87
N MET A 39 11.37 -9.64 2.93
CA MET A 39 11.11 -8.35 2.28
C MET A 39 10.08 -8.48 1.15
N TRP A 40 10.06 -9.63 0.48
CA TRP A 40 9.20 -9.94 -0.67
C TRP A 40 7.70 -9.69 -0.47
N PRO A 41 7.08 -10.01 0.69
CA PRO A 41 5.68 -9.68 0.94
C PRO A 41 5.36 -8.19 0.84
N SER A 42 6.32 -7.33 1.18
CA SER A 42 6.12 -5.88 1.03
C SER A 42 6.09 -5.47 -0.43
N VAL A 43 6.84 -6.13 -1.32
CA VAL A 43 6.78 -5.85 -2.77
C VAL A 43 5.38 -6.14 -3.31
N VAL A 44 4.81 -7.29 -2.91
CA VAL A 44 3.44 -7.67 -3.27
C VAL A 44 2.44 -6.65 -2.73
N ALA A 45 2.59 -6.22 -1.48
CA ALA A 45 1.73 -5.21 -0.87
C ALA A 45 1.78 -3.87 -1.62
N VAL A 46 2.97 -3.38 -2.01
CA VAL A 46 3.11 -2.15 -2.82
C VAL A 46 2.33 -2.27 -4.12
N VAL A 47 2.49 -3.38 -4.84
CA VAL A 47 1.85 -3.59 -6.13
C VAL A 47 0.32 -3.67 -5.99
N VAL A 48 -0.17 -4.52 -5.09
CA VAL A 48 -1.62 -4.73 -4.93
C VAL A 48 -2.30 -3.46 -4.42
N PHE A 49 -1.82 -2.87 -3.33
CA PHE A 49 -2.44 -1.68 -2.76
C PHE A 49 -2.26 -0.44 -3.64
N GLY A 50 -1.13 -0.31 -4.33
CA GLY A 50 -0.89 0.76 -5.30
C GLY A 50 -1.86 0.66 -6.48
N LEU A 51 -2.01 -0.52 -7.09
CA LEU A 51 -2.93 -0.73 -8.21
C LEU A 51 -4.39 -0.51 -7.79
N LEU A 52 -4.81 -1.03 -6.62
CA LEU A 52 -6.17 -0.83 -6.11
C LEU A 52 -6.45 0.66 -5.81
N SER A 53 -5.49 1.38 -5.23
CA SER A 53 -5.60 2.81 -5.00
C SER A 53 -5.77 3.58 -6.30
N LEU A 54 -4.93 3.31 -7.31
CA LEU A 54 -5.00 3.95 -8.62
C LEU A 54 -6.31 3.64 -9.33
N TRP A 55 -6.76 2.38 -9.28
CA TRP A 55 -8.02 1.96 -9.89
C TRP A 55 -9.20 2.71 -9.27
N LEU A 56 -9.29 2.74 -7.94
CA LEU A 56 -10.36 3.41 -7.21
C LEU A 56 -10.35 4.94 -7.41
N PHE A 57 -9.16 5.53 -7.51
CA PHE A 57 -9.03 6.95 -7.84
C PHE A 57 -9.51 7.24 -9.27
N ARG A 58 -9.18 6.36 -10.23
CA ARG A 58 -9.61 6.49 -11.63
C ARG A 58 -11.12 6.38 -11.77
N GLU A 59 -11.74 5.45 -11.05
CA GLU A 59 -13.19 5.25 -11.01
C GLU A 59 -13.96 6.43 -10.41
N ARG A 60 -13.27 7.29 -9.64
CA ARG A 60 -13.83 8.53 -9.13
C ARG A 60 -13.74 9.69 -10.11
N VAL A 61 -12.71 9.70 -10.96
CA VAL A 61 -12.43 10.78 -11.92
C VAL A 61 -13.19 10.57 -13.24
N SER A 62 -13.48 9.32 -13.62
CA SER A 62 -14.32 8.96 -14.78
C SER A 62 -15.81 9.16 -14.52
#